data_AF-A0A1G7ZHM2-F1
#
_entry.id   AF-A0A1G7ZHM2-F1
#
_cell.length_a   1.000
_cell.length_b   1.000
_cell.length_c   1.000
_cell.angle_alpha   90.00
_cell.angle_beta   90.00
_cell.angle_gamma   90.00
#
_symmetry.space_group_name_H-M   'P 1'
#
loop_
_entity.id
_entity.type
_entity.pdbx_description
1 polymer ?
#
loop_
_entity_poly.entity_id
_entity_poly.type
_entity_poly.pdbx_seq_one_letter_code
_entity_poly.pdbx_strand_id
1 'polypeptide(L)'
;MLIKVWVIPLLYLDFEIRREYIVANLCENKTRPKMHCDGKCYLAKRIASLDEQEKRQAEKTYMSRLIDQVMDQRVDFSFAQQPVVAELLPPPVFFTTSSFTPRVAVDDIFHPPLV
;
A
#
# COMPACT_ATOMS: atom_id res chain seq x y z
N MET A 1 -4.89 8.91 -26.88
CA MET A 1 -5.04 10.39 -26.93
C MET A 1 -6.44 10.88 -27.33
N LEU A 2 -7.47 10.02 -27.35
CA LEU A 2 -8.84 10.42 -27.70
C LEU A 2 -9.56 11.14 -26.55
N ILE A 3 -9.39 10.68 -25.30
CA ILE A 3 -10.10 11.22 -24.12
C ILE A 3 -9.87 12.72 -23.94
N LYS A 4 -8.64 13.21 -24.19
CA LYS A 4 -8.29 14.63 -24.06
C LYS A 4 -9.07 15.53 -25.03
N VAL A 5 -9.43 15.02 -26.21
CA VAL A 5 -10.15 15.80 -27.25
C VAL A 5 -11.60 16.05 -26.84
N TRP A 6 -12.21 15.13 -26.09
CA TRP A 6 -13.60 15.25 -25.65
C TRP A 6 -13.79 16.13 -24.41
N VAL A 7 -12.72 16.46 -23.68
CA VAL A 7 -12.81 17.25 -22.44
C VAL A 7 -13.38 18.64 -22.71
N ILE A 8 -12.91 19.34 -23.74
CA ILE A 8 -13.39 20.69 -24.05
C ILE A 8 -14.87 20.69 -24.45
N PRO A 9 -15.33 19.87 -25.43
CA PRO A 9 -16.75 19.78 -25.77
C PRO A 9 -17.67 19.44 -24.58
N LEU A 10 -17.28 18.47 -23.75
CA LEU A 10 -18.06 18.08 -22.57
C LEU A 10 -18.13 19.21 -21.53
N LEU A 11 -17.05 19.96 -21.36
CA LEU A 11 -16.99 21.11 -20.46
C LEU A 11 -17.90 22.24 -20.94
N TYR A 12 -17.94 22.50 -22.26
CA TYR A 12 -18.88 23.46 -22.84
C TYR A 12 -20.34 23.03 -22.67
N LEU A 13 -20.64 21.74 -22.89
CA LEU A 13 -21.99 21.20 -22.68
C LEU A 13 -22.45 21.36 -21.22
N ASP A 14 -21.59 21.01 -20.27
CA ASP A 14 -21.85 21.17 -18.84
C ASP A 14 -22.03 22.64 -18.44
N PHE A 15 -21.24 23.54 -19.03
CA PHE A 15 -21.40 24.99 -18.85
C PHE A 15 -22.76 25.47 -19.33
N GLU A 16 -23.21 25.04 -20.51
CA GLU A 16 -24.48 25.48 -21.08
C GLU A 16 -25.68 24.97 -20.27
N ILE A 17 -25.66 23.69 -19.87
CA ILE A 17 -26.71 23.08 -19.04
C ILE A 17 -26.85 23.80 -17.69
N ARG A 18 -25.74 24.26 -17.10
CA ARG A 18 -25.72 24.89 -15.77
C ARG A 18 -25.51 26.40 -15.81
N ARG A 19 -25.68 27.03 -16.97
CA ARG A 19 -25.32 28.43 -17.21
C ARG A 19 -25.98 29.38 -16.22
N GLU A 20 -27.27 29.20 -15.95
CA GLU A 20 -28.01 30.03 -14.99
C GLU A 20 -27.43 29.96 -13.58
N TYR A 21 -27.15 28.75 -13.09
CA TYR A 21 -26.54 28.54 -11.79
C TYR A 21 -25.14 29.15 -11.70
N ILE A 22 -24.33 28.99 -12.76
CA ILE A 22 -22.97 29.53 -12.84
C ILE A 22 -23.01 31.07 -12.79
N VAL A 23 -23.90 31.70 -13.55
CA VAL A 23 -24.06 33.16 -13.55
C VAL A 23 -24.52 33.66 -12.18
N ALA A 24 -25.44 32.95 -11.53
CA ALA A 24 -26.01 33.37 -10.25
C ALA A 24 -25.04 33.21 -9.06
N ASN A 25 -24.24 32.13 -9.03
CA ASN A 25 -23.48 31.72 -7.84
C ASN A 25 -21.96 31.68 -8.02
N LEU A 26 -21.46 31.48 -9.23
CA LEU A 26 -20.03 31.23 -9.49
C LEU A 26 -19.34 32.33 -10.30
N CYS A 27 -20.11 33.26 -10.89
CA CYS A 27 -19.57 34.36 -11.67
C CYS A 27 -18.94 35.43 -10.77
N GLU A 28 -17.61 35.59 -10.87
CA GLU A 28 -16.85 36.59 -10.11
C GLU A 28 -17.23 38.03 -10.50
N ASN A 29 -17.70 38.23 -11.75
CA ASN A 29 -18.07 39.55 -12.29
C ASN A 29 -19.56 39.88 -12.11
N LYS A 30 -20.30 39.19 -11.23
CA LYS A 30 -21.74 39.43 -10.99
C LYS A 30 -22.05 40.88 -10.59
N THR A 31 -21.12 41.54 -9.89
CA THR A 31 -21.25 42.94 -9.44
C THR A 31 -20.94 43.97 -10.54
N ARG A 32 -20.51 43.54 -11.72
CA ARG A 32 -20.12 44.41 -12.85
C ARG A 32 -20.99 44.13 -14.10
N PRO A 33 -22.29 44.47 -14.06
CA PRO A 33 -23.24 44.10 -15.12
C PRO A 33 -22.90 44.70 -16.49
N LYS A 34 -22.21 45.84 -16.54
CA LYS A 34 -21.73 46.50 -17.78
C LYS A 34 -20.79 45.62 -18.61
N MET A 35 -20.20 44.57 -18.02
CA MET A 35 -19.23 43.69 -18.67
C MET A 35 -19.86 42.55 -19.48
N HIS A 36 -21.19 42.32 -19.36
CA HIS A 36 -21.89 41.21 -20.04
C HIS A 36 -21.13 39.87 -19.96
N CYS A 37 -20.67 39.54 -18.73
CA CYS A 37 -19.76 38.42 -18.51
C CYS A 37 -20.47 37.08 -18.66
N ASP A 38 -21.71 36.96 -18.19
CA ASP A 38 -22.56 35.78 -18.32
C ASP A 38 -21.86 34.44 -17.98
N GLY A 39 -21.04 34.43 -16.94
CA GLY A 39 -20.33 33.22 -16.49
C GLY A 39 -19.09 32.86 -17.31
N LYS A 40 -18.73 33.63 -18.35
CA LYS A 40 -17.52 33.40 -19.18
C LYS A 40 -16.23 33.40 -18.37
N CYS A 41 -16.17 34.17 -17.27
CA CYS A 41 -15.01 34.16 -16.36
C CYS A 41 -14.78 32.78 -15.73
N TYR A 42 -15.84 32.11 -15.29
CA TYR A 42 -15.78 30.77 -14.72
C TYR A 42 -15.32 29.75 -15.77
N LEU A 43 -15.88 29.83 -16.97
CA LEU A 43 -15.50 28.96 -18.09
C LEU A 43 -14.01 29.10 -18.45
N ALA A 44 -13.52 30.34 -18.59
CA ALA A 44 -12.13 30.63 -18.87
C ALA A 44 -11.19 30.08 -17.78
N LYS A 45 -11.55 30.24 -16.51
CA LYS A 45 -10.79 29.71 -15.37
C LYS A 45 -10.73 28.18 -15.39
N ARG A 46 -11.84 27.51 -15.74
CA ARG A 46 -11.89 26.05 -15.84
C ARG A 46 -10.99 25.55 -16.97
N ILE A 47 -10.99 26.22 -18.13
CA ILE A 47 -10.10 25.88 -19.26
C ILE A 47 -8.64 26.07 -18.86
N ALA A 48 -8.29 27.19 -18.23
CA ALA A 48 -6.93 27.44 -17.76
C ALA A 48 -6.45 26.38 -16.75
N SER A 49 -7.33 25.94 -15.86
CA SER A 49 -7.00 24.88 -14.88
C SER A 49 -6.68 23.53 -15.53
N LEU A 50 -7.27 23.22 -16.70
CA LEU A 50 -6.95 22.00 -17.45
C LEU A 50 -5.55 22.06 -18.04
N ASP A 51 -5.16 23.19 -18.62
CA ASP A 51 -3.82 23.41 -19.16
C ASP A 51 -2.75 23.33 -18.06
N GLU A 52 -3.02 23.92 -16.89
CA GLU A 52 -2.12 23.83 -15.75
C GLU A 52 -1.98 22.38 -15.23
N GLN A 53 -3.08 21.62 -15.17
CA GLN A 53 -3.03 20.20 -14.80
C GLN A 53 -2.21 19.38 -15.79
N GLU A 54 -2.35 19.66 -17.10
CA GLU A 54 -1.55 18.98 -18.13
C GLU A 54 -0.06 19.26 -17.96
N LYS A 55 0.33 20.52 -17.71
CA LYS A 55 1.71 20.91 -17.43
C LYS A 55 2.28 20.22 -16.19
N ARG A 56 1.54 20.22 -15.07
CA ARG A 56 1.94 19.51 -13.84
C ARG A 56 2.09 18.01 -14.07
N GLN A 57 1.25 17.40 -14.90
CA GLN A 57 1.36 15.98 -15.23
C GLN A 57 2.58 15.68 -16.11
N ALA A 58 2.91 16.57 -17.05
CA ALA A 58 4.13 16.47 -17.84
C ALA A 58 5.38 16.59 -16.95
N GLU A 59 5.40 17.54 -16.01
CA GLU A 59 6.50 17.71 -15.04
C GLU A 59 6.69 16.47 -14.17
N LYS A 60 5.61 15.91 -13.62
CA LYS A 60 5.66 14.66 -12.84
C LYS A 60 6.22 13.49 -13.65
N THR A 61 5.81 13.37 -14.91
CA THR A 61 6.29 12.31 -15.82
C THR A 61 7.77 12.50 -16.16
N TYR A 62 8.22 13.74 -16.29
CA TYR A 62 9.64 14.06 -16.49
C TYR A 62 10.46 13.72 -15.25
N MET A 63 10.02 14.14 -14.06
CA MET A 63 10.68 13.82 -12.79
C MET A 63 10.77 12.30 -12.55
N SER A 64 9.70 11.53 -12.81
CA SER A 64 9.74 10.09 -12.65
C SER A 64 10.79 9.44 -13.57
N ARG A 65 10.90 9.91 -14.83
CA ARG A 65 11.93 9.42 -15.75
C ARG A 65 13.35 9.74 -15.30
N LEU A 66 13.57 10.93 -14.73
CA LEU A 66 14.89 11.27 -14.16
C LEU A 66 15.25 10.36 -12.99
N ILE A 67 14.29 10.08 -12.10
CA ILE A 67 14.50 9.17 -10.97
C ILE A 67 14.83 7.77 -11.48
N ASP A 68 14.05 7.23 -12.42
CA ASP A 68 14.30 5.92 -13.01
C ASP A 68 15.70 5.83 -13.64
N GLN A 69 16.15 6.89 -14.33
CA GLN A 69 17.47 6.94 -14.94
C GLN A 69 18.61 6.96 -13.90
N VAL A 70 18.41 7.63 -12.76
CA VAL A 70 19.42 7.69 -11.68
C VAL A 70 19.47 6.38 -10.88
N MET A 71 18.33 5.70 -10.73
CA MET A 71 18.21 4.47 -9.94
C MET A 71 18.64 3.20 -10.70
N ASP A 72 18.99 3.28 -11.99
CA ASP A 72 19.59 2.17 -12.75
C ASP A 72 21.06 1.88 -12.38
N GLN A 73 21.57 2.46 -11.28
CA GLN A 73 22.74 1.93 -10.60
C GLN A 73 22.34 0.66 -9.86
N ARG A 74 22.41 -0.47 -10.58
CA ARG A 74 22.39 -1.82 -9.99
C ARG A 74 23.58 -1.98 -9.04
N VAL A 75 23.42 -1.51 -7.81
CA VAL A 75 24.30 -1.89 -6.71
C VAL A 75 23.76 -3.23 -6.24
N ASP A 76 24.45 -4.31 -6.61
CA ASP A 76 24.18 -5.65 -6.11
C ASP A 76 24.43 -5.67 -4.59
N PHE A 77 23.41 -5.28 -3.83
CA PHE A 77 23.45 -5.33 -2.38
C PHE A 77 23.32 -6.79 -1.96
N SER A 78 24.45 -7.46 -1.79
CA SER A 78 24.51 -8.82 -1.25
C SER A 78 24.62 -8.75 0.27
N PHE A 79 23.58 -9.24 0.96
CA PHE A 79 23.66 -9.49 2.39
C PHE A 79 24.34 -10.84 2.61
N ALA A 80 25.65 -10.82 2.89
CA ALA A 80 26.37 -12.04 3.23
C ALA A 80 25.89 -12.53 4.60
N GLN A 81 24.97 -13.50 4.62
CA GLN A 81 24.61 -14.20 5.85
C GLN A 81 25.83 -15.01 6.29
N GLN A 82 26.51 -14.56 7.35
CA GLN A 82 27.50 -15.39 8.00
C GLN A 82 26.78 -16.57 8.67
N PRO A 83 27.18 -17.82 8.40
CA PRO A 83 26.59 -18.97 9.08
C PRO A 83 26.92 -18.87 10.56
N VAL A 84 25.90 -18.71 11.39
CA VAL A 84 26.03 -18.84 12.84
C VAL A 84 26.22 -20.34 13.12
N VAL A 85 27.45 -20.73 13.43
CA VAL A 85 27.73 -22.09 13.90
C VAL A 85 27.20 -22.18 15.33
N ALA A 86 26.00 -22.72 15.49
CA ALA A 86 25.48 -23.07 16.79
C ALA A 86 26.26 -24.29 17.29
N GLU A 87 27.13 -24.09 18.29
CA GLU A 87 27.77 -25.18 19.01
C GLU A 87 26.65 -25.93 19.77
N LEU A 88 26.26 -27.10 19.25
CA LEU A 88 25.29 -27.97 19.91
C LEU A 88 25.96 -28.56 21.15
N LEU A 89 25.63 -28.02 22.32
CA LEU A 89 26.03 -28.63 23.59
C LEU A 89 25.44 -30.05 23.65
N PRO A 90 26.21 -31.08 24.05
CA PRO A 90 25.69 -32.43 24.17
C PRO A 90 24.46 -32.46 25.11
N PRO A 91 23.43 -33.25 24.78
CA PRO A 91 22.24 -33.33 25.60
C PRO A 91 22.61 -33.86 27.00
N PRO A 92 22.02 -33.30 28.08
CA PRO A 92 22.30 -33.76 29.43
C PRO A 92 21.85 -35.21 29.57
N VAL A 93 22.78 -36.08 29.99
CA VAL A 93 22.50 -37.49 30.30
C VAL A 93 22.08 -37.56 31.77
N PHE A 94 20.83 -37.93 32.02
CA PHE A 94 20.32 -38.15 33.37
C PHE A 94 20.33 -39.65 33.68
N PHE A 95 20.94 -40.02 34.82
CA PHE A 95 20.85 -41.38 35.35
C PHE A 95 19.83 -41.41 36.48
N THR A 96 18.84 -42.29 36.37
CA THR A 96 17.88 -42.58 37.43
C THR A 96 18.43 -43.70 38.31
N THR A 97 18.74 -43.40 39.56
CA THR A 97 18.99 -44.44 40.58
C THR A 97 17.68 -44.72 41.30
N SER A 98 17.08 -45.89 41.08
CA SER A 98 15.90 -46.28 41.85
C SER A 98 16.34 -46.78 43.23
N SER A 99 15.89 -46.12 44.31
CA SER A 99 16.14 -46.56 45.68
C SER A 99 15.28 -47.75 46.14
N PHE A 100 14.55 -48.39 45.22
CA PHE A 100 13.72 -49.56 45.51
C PHE A 100 14.60 -50.81 45.63
N THR A 101 14.92 -51.16 46.88
CA THR A 101 15.46 -52.47 47.24
C THR A 101 14.37 -53.53 47.05
N PRO A 102 14.67 -54.70 46.44
CA PRO A 102 13.68 -55.77 46.31
C PRO A 102 13.40 -56.33 47.72
N ARG A 103 12.28 -55.94 48.31
CA ARG A 103 11.82 -56.47 49.59
C ARG A 103 11.09 -57.80 49.34
N VAL A 104 11.75 -58.87 49.80
CA VAL A 104 11.17 -60.14 50.30
C VAL A 104 10.68 -61.13 49.23
N ALA A 105 11.42 -62.24 49.11
CA ALA A 105 10.93 -63.50 48.56
C ALA A 105 9.81 -64.02 49.47
N VAL A 106 8.62 -64.24 48.90
CA VAL A 106 7.50 -64.85 49.62
C VAL A 106 7.47 -66.31 49.20
N ASP A 107 8.25 -67.15 49.88
CA ASP A 107 8.32 -68.61 49.65
C ASP A 107 7.11 -69.39 50.20
N ASP A 108 5.98 -68.73 50.48
CA ASP A 108 4.84 -69.34 51.20
C ASP A 108 3.48 -69.06 50.52
N ILE A 109 3.38 -69.35 49.22
CA ILE A 109 2.06 -69.52 48.59
C ILE A 109 1.65 -70.98 48.76
N PHE A 110 0.82 -71.24 49.77
CA PHE A 110 0.26 -72.56 50.08
C PHE A 110 -0.68 -73.03 48.97
N HIS A 111 -0.47 -74.22 48.43
CA HIS A 111 -1.34 -74.84 47.40
C HIS A 111 -2.04 -76.09 47.97
N PRO A 112 -3.36 -76.26 47.77
CA PRO A 112 -4.09 -77.43 48.27
C PRO A 112 -3.80 -78.71 47.46
N PRO A 113 -3.93 -79.90 48.07
CA PRO A 113 -3.62 -81.17 47.43
C PRO A 113 -4.63 -81.51 46.32
N LEU A 114 -4.11 -81.99 45.20
CA LEU A 114 -4.90 -82.43 44.05
C LEU A 114 -5.35 -83.88 44.27
N VAL A 115 -6.66 -84.12 44.23
CA VAL A 115 -7.31 -85.43 44.04
C VAL A 115 -7.63 -85.60 42.56
#